data_AF-A0A811RLS9-F1
#
_entry.id   AF-A0A811RLS9-F1
#
_cell.length_a   1.000
_cell.length_b   1.000
_cell.length_c   1.000
_cell.angle_alpha   90.00
_cell.angle_beta   90.00
_cell.angle_gamma   90.00
#
_symmetry.space_group_name_H-M   'P 1'
#
loop_
_entity.id
_entity.type
_entity.pdbx_description
1 polymer ?
#
loop_
_entity_poly.entity_id
_entity_poly.type
_entity_poly.pdbx_seq_one_letter_code
_entity_poly.pdbx_strand_id
1 'polypeptide(L)'
;MLFFAADTTNPSSQSGHGLVQAQELLQTAMRRLQLELQFLLDKHDESQQQAAGASAAGASSIRAVAKAMMAAGYGKECISTFKSHRRTALATKLQRLLGFSPPTASGSSSNSLSSSSLFHKLTWEQIDGNIIPSWIATATVAFSSLFTGEKDLCDTVFARDAAVREAVFAAIANDQATSLLGIAEAAVARARRAPERLFRVLDVHDALTEVLPTLLSVFGDNSEVATRAAVVVTKAGEAARGTLSSFEAAIQKEPSKATTAGGAVHPLTRYVMNYLVFLADYQEGLALIYEQPDAEGADYTSSVSGNVSPEHYALSTTSSPSSSMSSSSFYSYSPIHRLVSVLLGKLDAKAGCYREVALSYLFLANNTKYVANKVAGSGRLQGVLGEEWAEAQGAKARAHVDVFVRAAWGKVMAAISSVPQEPEVVEAAVLEAMGMQDARISGWRRTRRWAGR
;
A
#
# COMPACT_ATOMS: atom_id res chain seq x y z
N MET A 1 -46.13 -29.55 32.82
CA MET A 1 -47.54 -29.31 33.17
C MET A 1 -47.57 -28.71 34.56
N LEU A 2 -47.81 -27.39 34.66
CA LEU A 2 -48.16 -26.76 35.92
C LEU A 2 -49.68 -26.58 35.88
N PHE A 3 -50.39 -27.38 36.68
CA PHE A 3 -51.84 -27.29 36.85
C PHE A 3 -52.14 -26.06 37.72
N PHE A 4 -52.61 -24.97 37.10
CA PHE A 4 -53.36 -23.94 37.80
C PHE A 4 -54.81 -24.41 37.90
N ALA A 5 -55.16 -25.06 39.02
CA ALA A 5 -56.55 -25.23 39.39
C ALA A 5 -57.05 -23.87 39.90
N ALA A 6 -57.80 -23.16 39.06
CA ALA A 6 -58.54 -21.97 39.48
C ALA A 6 -59.79 -22.44 40.23
N ASP A 7 -59.74 -22.39 41.56
CA ASP A 7 -60.91 -22.62 42.41
C ASP A 7 -61.74 -21.33 42.43
N THR A 8 -62.82 -21.31 41.66
CA THR A 8 -63.67 -20.13 41.45
C THR A 8 -64.80 -20.07 42.47
N THR A 9 -64.51 -19.87 43.76
CA THR A 9 -65.54 -19.59 44.77
C THR A 9 -65.04 -18.67 45.90
N ASN A 10 -64.68 -17.42 45.60
CA ASN A 10 -64.78 -16.33 46.59
C ASN A 10 -64.68 -14.94 45.93
N PRO A 11 -65.66 -14.03 46.08
CA PRO A 11 -65.69 -12.76 45.35
C PRO A 11 -65.05 -11.57 46.08
N SER A 12 -64.25 -11.77 47.13
CA SER A 12 -63.64 -10.66 47.88
C SER A 12 -62.17 -10.92 48.24
N SER A 13 -61.29 -10.11 47.63
CA SER A 13 -59.83 -10.02 47.81
C SER A 13 -58.98 -11.14 47.17
N GLN A 14 -57.84 -10.75 46.59
CA GLN A 14 -56.71 -11.60 46.10
C GLN A 14 -56.56 -11.88 44.59
N SER A 15 -57.47 -11.49 43.70
CA SER A 15 -57.26 -11.74 42.25
C SER A 15 -56.08 -10.95 41.64
N GLY A 16 -55.76 -9.77 42.17
CA GLY A 16 -54.62 -8.95 41.71
C GLY A 16 -53.26 -9.37 42.28
N HIS A 17 -53.23 -9.93 43.51
CA HIS A 17 -51.97 -10.25 44.20
C HIS A 17 -51.20 -11.40 43.53
N GLY A 18 -51.90 -12.44 43.05
CA GLY A 18 -51.28 -13.55 42.34
C GLY A 18 -50.66 -13.14 41.00
N LEU A 19 -51.30 -12.20 40.28
CA LEU A 19 -50.77 -11.67 39.03
C LEU A 19 -49.51 -10.83 39.25
N VAL A 20 -49.52 -9.98 40.28
CA VAL A 20 -48.35 -9.17 40.67
C VAL A 20 -47.18 -10.07 41.07
N GLN A 21 -47.43 -11.11 41.88
CA GLN A 21 -46.39 -12.05 42.29
C GLN A 21 -45.84 -12.86 41.10
N ALA A 22 -46.69 -13.29 40.18
CA ALA A 22 -46.26 -13.96 38.95
C ALA A 22 -45.41 -13.03 38.07
N GLN A 23 -45.77 -11.74 37.98
CA GLN A 23 -45.01 -10.72 37.25
C GLN A 23 -43.63 -10.48 37.89
N GLU A 24 -43.54 -10.38 39.21
CA GLU A 24 -42.25 -10.24 39.92
C GLU A 24 -41.33 -11.45 39.73
N LEU A 25 -41.89 -12.66 39.78
CA LEU A 25 -41.15 -13.89 39.53
C LEU A 25 -40.64 -13.96 38.08
N LEU A 26 -41.48 -13.55 37.11
CA LEU A 26 -41.08 -13.47 35.71
C LEU A 26 -39.92 -12.47 35.53
N GLN A 27 -40.04 -11.25 36.09
CA GLN A 27 -38.98 -10.25 36.04
C GLN A 27 -37.67 -10.74 36.67
N THR A 28 -37.76 -11.47 37.79
CA THR A 28 -36.60 -12.05 38.47
C THR A 28 -35.94 -13.14 37.62
N ALA A 29 -36.73 -14.03 37.03
CA ALA A 29 -36.24 -15.05 36.12
C ALA A 29 -35.55 -14.43 34.89
N MET A 30 -36.09 -13.33 34.36
CA MET A 30 -35.49 -12.65 33.21
C MET A 30 -34.18 -11.95 33.55
N ARG A 31 -34.07 -11.30 34.72
CA ARG A 31 -32.80 -10.75 35.19
C ARG A 31 -31.73 -11.83 35.30
N ARG A 32 -32.09 -13.04 35.77
CA ARG A 32 -31.17 -14.18 35.81
C ARG A 32 -30.75 -14.65 34.42
N LEU A 33 -31.67 -14.76 33.47
CA LEU A 33 -31.33 -15.12 32.09
C LEU A 33 -30.42 -14.08 31.42
N GLN A 34 -30.61 -12.79 31.74
CA GLN A 34 -29.74 -11.73 31.23
C GLN A 34 -28.31 -11.83 31.80
N LEU A 35 -28.17 -12.13 33.09
CA LEU A 35 -26.87 -12.39 33.72
C LEU A 35 -26.19 -13.64 33.14
N GLU A 36 -26.97 -14.71 32.92
CA GLU A 36 -26.45 -15.94 32.31
C GLU A 36 -25.98 -15.69 30.88
N LEU A 37 -26.72 -14.89 30.10
CA LEU A 37 -26.30 -14.49 28.76
C LEU A 37 -24.98 -13.73 28.79
N GLN A 38 -24.80 -12.77 29.70
CA GLN A 38 -23.53 -12.04 29.86
C GLN A 38 -22.39 -12.98 30.21
N PHE A 39 -22.60 -13.86 31.19
CA PHE A 39 -21.59 -14.82 31.64
C PHE A 39 -21.16 -15.79 30.53
N LEU A 40 -22.10 -16.29 29.72
CA LEU A 40 -21.78 -17.17 28.59
C LEU A 40 -21.03 -16.42 27.49
N LEU A 41 -21.30 -15.14 27.28
CA LEU A 41 -20.57 -14.31 26.33
C LEU A 41 -19.12 -14.06 26.79
N ASP A 42 -18.92 -13.75 28.07
CA ASP A 42 -17.58 -13.62 28.67
C ASP A 42 -16.74 -14.89 28.48
N LYS A 43 -17.33 -16.05 28.82
CA LYS A 43 -16.67 -17.36 28.65
C LYS A 43 -16.34 -17.69 27.20
N HIS A 44 -17.22 -17.32 26.28
CA HIS A 44 -17.00 -17.53 24.85
C HIS A 44 -15.81 -16.69 24.36
N ASP A 45 -15.66 -15.46 24.84
CA ASP A 45 -14.51 -14.62 24.52
C ASP A 45 -13.19 -15.15 25.06
N GLU A 46 -13.18 -15.66 26.30
CA GLU A 46 -12.00 -16.33 26.88
C GLU A 46 -11.61 -17.58 26.06
N SER A 47 -12.60 -18.37 25.64
CA SER A 47 -12.39 -19.63 24.90
C SER A 47 -11.87 -19.38 23.48
N GLN A 48 -12.37 -18.34 22.79
CA GLN A 48 -11.84 -17.94 21.47
C GLN A 48 -10.35 -17.53 21.53
N GLN A 49 -9.86 -17.16 22.71
CA GLN A 49 -8.46 -16.79 22.92
C GLN A 49 -7.53 -17.99 23.16
N GLN A 50 -8.07 -19.17 23.48
CA GLN A 50 -7.28 -20.33 23.93
C GLN A 50 -7.44 -21.60 23.06
N ALA A 51 -8.56 -21.82 22.34
CA ALA A 51 -8.68 -22.88 21.32
C ALA A 51 -10.00 -22.83 20.51
N ALA A 52 -9.95 -23.14 19.20
CA ALA A 52 -11.10 -23.12 18.29
C ALA A 52 -12.22 -24.16 18.58
N GLY A 53 -11.91 -25.28 19.25
CA GLY A 53 -12.87 -26.38 19.47
C GLY A 53 -13.93 -26.12 20.56
N ALA A 54 -13.67 -25.21 21.50
CA ALA A 54 -14.60 -24.89 22.60
C ALA A 54 -15.67 -23.84 22.22
N SER A 55 -15.49 -23.15 21.09
CA SER A 55 -16.35 -22.04 20.65
C SER A 55 -17.76 -22.50 20.24
N ALA A 56 -17.91 -23.65 19.57
CA ALA A 56 -19.21 -24.13 19.07
C ALA A 56 -20.20 -24.51 20.18
N ALA A 57 -19.71 -25.14 21.27
CA ALA A 57 -20.53 -25.49 22.42
C ALA A 57 -21.01 -24.24 23.19
N GLY A 58 -20.14 -23.22 23.28
CA GLY A 58 -20.49 -21.91 23.82
C GLY A 58 -21.58 -21.21 23.00
N ALA A 59 -21.42 -21.15 21.67
CA ALA A 59 -22.39 -20.55 20.77
C ALA A 59 -23.77 -21.23 20.83
N SER A 60 -23.81 -22.56 20.96
CA SER A 60 -25.07 -23.30 21.14
C SER A 60 -25.78 -22.97 22.46
N SER A 61 -25.02 -22.78 23.54
CA SER A 61 -25.57 -22.41 24.85
C SER A 61 -26.12 -20.98 24.83
N ILE A 62 -25.39 -20.04 24.23
CA ILE A 62 -25.85 -18.66 24.00
C ILE A 62 -27.14 -18.65 23.18
N ARG A 63 -27.21 -19.46 22.11
CA ARG A 63 -28.41 -19.61 21.27
C ARG A 63 -29.61 -20.11 22.08
N ALA A 64 -29.42 -21.09 22.97
CA ALA A 64 -30.50 -21.62 23.80
C ALA A 64 -31.10 -20.55 24.72
N VAL A 65 -30.24 -19.77 25.41
CA VAL A 65 -30.66 -18.66 26.28
C VAL A 65 -31.33 -17.56 25.47
N ALA A 66 -30.75 -17.13 24.34
CA ALA A 66 -31.34 -16.12 23.47
C ALA A 66 -32.73 -16.55 22.95
N LYS A 67 -32.88 -17.81 22.54
CA LYS A 67 -34.16 -18.38 22.11
C LYS A 67 -35.20 -18.35 23.23
N ALA A 68 -34.81 -18.68 24.47
CA ALA A 68 -35.69 -18.63 25.62
C ALA A 68 -36.14 -17.18 25.94
N MET A 69 -35.20 -16.23 25.92
CA MET A 69 -35.51 -14.81 26.13
C MET A 69 -36.43 -14.23 25.05
N MET A 70 -36.21 -14.59 23.78
CA MET A 70 -37.08 -14.16 22.68
C MET A 70 -38.48 -14.77 22.78
N ALA A 71 -38.59 -16.06 23.14
CA ALA A 71 -39.88 -16.72 23.33
C ALA A 71 -40.67 -16.15 24.52
N ALA A 72 -39.98 -15.63 25.54
CA ALA A 72 -40.59 -14.97 26.69
C ALA A 72 -40.99 -13.50 26.44
N GLY A 73 -40.77 -12.96 25.23
CA GLY A 73 -41.11 -11.58 24.87
C GLY A 73 -40.01 -10.54 25.15
N TYR A 74 -38.84 -10.95 25.66
CA TYR A 74 -37.70 -10.10 26.01
C TYR A 74 -36.65 -10.01 24.90
N GLY A 75 -37.09 -10.06 23.63
CA GLY A 75 -36.19 -10.05 22.49
C GLY A 75 -35.37 -8.76 22.37
N LYS A 76 -35.94 -7.61 22.73
CA LYS A 76 -35.25 -6.31 22.66
C LYS A 76 -34.10 -6.24 23.65
N GLU A 77 -34.31 -6.70 24.88
CA GLU A 77 -33.32 -6.74 25.96
C GLU A 77 -32.21 -7.74 25.66
N CYS A 78 -32.57 -8.91 25.13
CA CYS A 78 -31.62 -9.92 24.66
C CYS A 78 -30.69 -9.34 23.56
N ILE A 79 -31.28 -8.77 22.50
CA ILE A 79 -30.53 -8.19 21.38
C ILE A 79 -29.68 -6.99 21.86
N SER A 80 -30.20 -6.14 22.74
CA SER A 80 -29.46 -4.99 23.28
C SER A 80 -28.24 -5.44 24.10
N THR A 81 -28.43 -6.42 24.99
CA THR A 81 -27.36 -6.97 25.84
C THR A 81 -26.29 -7.65 25.00
N PHE A 82 -26.70 -8.49 24.05
CA PHE A 82 -25.79 -9.16 23.11
C PHE A 82 -24.96 -8.16 22.31
N LYS A 83 -25.61 -7.17 21.67
CA LYS A 83 -24.92 -6.13 20.88
C LYS A 83 -23.91 -5.34 21.70
N SER A 84 -24.31 -4.87 22.89
CA SER A 84 -23.45 -4.07 23.77
C SER A 84 -22.18 -4.82 24.16
N HIS A 85 -22.35 -6.09 24.54
CA HIS A 85 -21.25 -6.95 24.97
C HIS A 85 -20.31 -7.27 23.81
N ARG A 86 -20.84 -7.79 22.69
CA ARG A 86 -20.04 -8.15 21.51
C ARG A 86 -19.30 -6.96 20.92
N ARG A 87 -19.92 -5.78 20.86
CA ARG A 87 -19.27 -4.54 20.40
C ARG A 87 -18.07 -4.18 21.28
N THR A 88 -18.23 -4.29 22.59
CA THR A 88 -17.13 -4.01 23.54
C THR A 88 -16.01 -5.02 23.38
N ALA A 89 -16.33 -6.32 23.32
CA ALA A 89 -15.35 -7.38 23.13
C ALA A 89 -14.56 -7.23 21.82
N LEU A 90 -15.24 -6.94 20.71
CA LEU A 90 -14.62 -6.70 19.42
C LEU A 90 -13.71 -5.46 19.45
N ALA A 91 -14.18 -4.35 20.02
CA ALA A 91 -13.39 -3.14 20.18
C ALA A 91 -12.12 -3.38 21.00
N THR A 92 -12.23 -4.09 22.13
CA THR A 92 -11.07 -4.43 22.97
C THR A 92 -10.09 -5.35 22.24
N LYS A 93 -10.59 -6.31 21.44
CA LYS A 93 -9.73 -7.17 20.61
C LYS A 93 -8.94 -6.36 19.57
N LEU A 94 -9.60 -5.45 18.86
CA LEU A 94 -8.96 -4.59 17.85
C LEU A 94 -7.97 -3.61 18.48
N GLN A 95 -8.31 -2.99 19.61
CA GLN A 95 -7.40 -2.08 20.32
C GLN A 95 -6.11 -2.78 20.76
N ARG A 96 -6.23 -4.02 21.28
CA ARG A 96 -5.09 -4.83 21.68
C ARG A 96 -4.19 -5.18 20.50
N LEU A 97 -4.78 -5.55 19.36
CA LEU A 97 -4.02 -5.87 18.13
C LEU A 97 -3.31 -4.64 17.57
N LEU A 98 -3.94 -3.47 17.63
CA LEU A 98 -3.32 -2.19 17.24
C LEU A 98 -2.19 -1.76 18.20
N GLY A 99 -2.00 -2.44 19.32
CA GLY A 99 -0.97 -2.12 20.32
C GLY A 99 -1.37 -1.00 21.27
N PHE A 100 -2.65 -0.62 21.34
CA PHE A 100 -3.13 0.30 22.37
C PHE A 100 -3.28 -0.47 23.70
N SER A 101 -2.61 0.00 24.76
CA SER A 101 -2.75 -0.56 26.11
C SER A 101 -4.22 -0.52 26.55
N PRO A 102 -4.74 -1.57 27.21
CA PRO A 102 -6.08 -1.52 27.79
C PRO A 102 -6.17 -0.35 28.80
N PRO A 103 -7.36 0.25 28.98
CA PRO A 103 -7.56 1.26 30.00
C PRO A 103 -7.31 0.62 31.38
N THR A 104 -6.14 0.90 31.95
CA THR A 104 -5.83 0.51 33.33
C THR A 104 -6.78 1.26 34.25
N ALA A 105 -7.43 0.53 35.15
CA ALA A 105 -8.40 0.99 36.13
C ALA A 105 -7.78 1.85 37.27
N SER A 106 -6.92 2.81 36.95
CA SER A 106 -6.40 3.76 37.93
C SER A 106 -6.43 5.18 37.37
N GLY A 107 -7.33 6.00 37.93
CA GLY A 107 -7.21 7.45 37.92
C GLY A 107 -7.76 8.15 36.67
N SER A 108 -9.03 8.51 36.73
CA SER A 108 -9.58 9.77 36.22
C SER A 108 -9.11 10.23 34.83
N SER A 109 -9.71 9.65 33.79
CA SER A 109 -10.22 10.46 32.67
C SER A 109 -11.29 9.65 31.94
N SER A 110 -12.54 9.98 32.24
CA SER A 110 -13.70 9.61 31.45
C SER A 110 -13.56 10.24 30.07
N ASN A 111 -12.93 9.54 29.15
CA ASN A 111 -13.16 9.77 27.73
C ASN A 111 -13.03 8.41 27.04
N SER A 112 -14.17 7.81 26.73
CA SER A 112 -14.29 6.94 25.57
C SER A 112 -13.95 7.78 24.34
N LEU A 113 -12.67 8.04 24.09
CA LEU A 113 -12.20 8.73 22.90
C LEU A 113 -12.36 7.79 21.72
N SER A 114 -13.29 8.10 20.82
CA SER A 114 -13.39 7.43 19.52
C SER A 114 -12.01 7.42 18.86
N SER A 115 -11.56 6.24 18.43
CA SER A 115 -10.25 6.01 17.81
C SER A 115 -9.94 7.03 16.71
N SER A 116 -10.96 7.48 15.97
CA SER A 116 -10.89 8.55 14.97
C SER A 116 -10.19 9.83 15.46
N SER A 117 -10.42 10.25 16.71
CA SER A 117 -9.88 11.50 17.28
C SER A 117 -8.38 11.44 17.62
N LEU A 118 -7.84 10.25 17.89
CA LEU A 118 -6.41 10.04 18.18
C LEU A 118 -5.58 10.21 16.89
N PHE A 119 -6.06 9.68 15.77
CA PHE A 119 -5.36 9.78 14.48
C PHE A 119 -5.36 11.18 13.87
N HIS A 120 -6.25 12.08 14.32
CA HIS A 120 -6.19 13.47 13.88
C HIS A 120 -4.96 14.22 14.44
N LYS A 121 -4.40 13.79 15.58
CA LYS A 121 -3.30 14.47 16.28
C LYS A 121 -1.91 13.84 16.08
N LEU A 122 -1.84 12.66 15.45
CA LEU A 122 -0.57 11.94 15.25
C LEU A 122 0.28 12.58 14.13
N THR A 123 1.58 12.70 14.38
CA THR A 123 2.55 13.13 13.36
C THR A 123 2.88 11.98 12.40
N TRP A 124 3.37 12.30 11.20
CA TRP A 124 3.70 11.28 10.21
C TRP A 124 4.75 10.30 10.72
N GLU A 125 5.73 10.76 11.49
CA GLU A 125 6.81 9.91 12.03
C GLU A 125 6.27 8.83 12.98
N GLN A 126 5.20 9.15 13.73
CA GLN A 126 4.50 8.19 14.59
C GLN A 126 3.65 7.21 13.77
N ILE A 127 3.04 7.70 12.70
CA ILE A 127 2.25 6.89 11.76
C ILE A 127 3.13 5.88 11.03
N ASP A 128 4.30 6.34 10.58
CA ASP A 128 5.29 5.55 9.84
C ASP A 128 5.90 4.46 10.74
N GLY A 129 6.57 4.79 11.85
CA GLY A 129 7.35 3.79 12.59
C GLY A 129 6.55 2.61 13.17
N ASN A 130 5.38 2.88 13.77
CA ASN A 130 4.69 1.90 14.61
C ASN A 130 3.24 1.60 14.18
N ILE A 131 2.55 2.59 13.62
CA ILE A 131 1.10 2.49 13.43
C ILE A 131 0.76 1.74 12.15
N ILE A 132 1.41 2.04 11.01
CA ILE A 132 1.10 1.36 9.74
C ILE A 132 1.40 -0.15 9.82
N PRO A 133 2.57 -0.60 10.30
CA PRO A 133 2.83 -2.04 10.42
C PRO A 133 1.85 -2.76 11.36
N SER A 134 1.54 -2.14 12.51
CA SER A 134 0.54 -2.64 13.48
C SER A 134 -0.88 -2.66 12.88
N TRP A 135 -1.23 -1.63 12.12
CA TRP A 135 -2.50 -1.52 11.42
C TRP A 135 -2.64 -2.58 10.33
N ILE A 136 -1.61 -2.81 9.51
CA ILE A 136 -1.62 -3.86 8.49
C ILE A 136 -1.87 -5.22 9.15
N ALA A 137 -1.07 -5.58 10.16
CA ALA A 137 -1.25 -6.84 10.88
C ALA A 137 -2.65 -6.98 11.49
N THR A 138 -3.16 -5.90 12.08
CA THR A 138 -4.52 -5.89 12.65
C THR A 138 -5.58 -6.02 11.57
N ALA A 139 -5.46 -5.29 10.46
CA ALA A 139 -6.45 -5.28 9.39
C ALA A 139 -6.55 -6.64 8.70
N THR A 140 -5.42 -7.28 8.41
CA THR A 140 -5.38 -8.64 7.87
C THR A 140 -6.12 -9.61 8.77
N VAL A 141 -5.85 -9.62 10.08
CA VAL A 141 -6.54 -10.52 11.03
C VAL A 141 -8.02 -10.14 11.22
N ALA A 142 -8.33 -8.84 11.29
CA ALA A 142 -9.68 -8.36 11.52
C ALA A 142 -10.62 -8.76 10.39
N PHE A 143 -10.24 -8.44 9.15
CA PHE A 143 -11.04 -8.73 7.96
C PHE A 143 -11.01 -10.19 7.53
N SER A 144 -9.93 -10.92 7.83
CA SER A 144 -9.85 -12.35 7.45
C SER A 144 -10.55 -13.28 8.44
N SER A 145 -10.52 -12.98 9.75
CA SER A 145 -11.03 -13.91 10.76
C SER A 145 -11.98 -13.31 11.79
N LEU A 146 -11.73 -12.09 12.30
CA LEU A 146 -12.53 -11.57 13.42
C LEU A 146 -13.97 -11.22 13.00
N PHE A 147 -14.14 -10.50 11.89
CA PHE A 147 -15.48 -10.14 11.42
C PHE A 147 -16.24 -11.37 10.92
N THR A 148 -15.55 -12.32 10.28
CA THR A 148 -16.14 -13.62 9.88
C THR A 148 -16.67 -14.37 11.10
N GLY A 149 -15.86 -14.51 12.16
CA GLY A 149 -16.28 -15.18 13.38
C GLY A 149 -17.44 -14.49 14.11
N GLU A 150 -17.53 -13.15 14.01
CA GLU A 150 -18.67 -12.41 14.56
C GLU A 150 -19.95 -12.64 13.75
N LYS A 151 -19.83 -12.72 12.42
CA LYS A 151 -20.95 -13.06 11.52
C LYS A 151 -21.47 -14.47 11.82
N ASP A 152 -20.57 -15.45 11.94
CA ASP A 152 -20.93 -16.83 12.26
C ASP A 152 -21.64 -16.96 13.62
N LEU A 153 -21.21 -16.18 14.61
CA LEU A 153 -21.87 -16.13 15.92
C LEU A 153 -23.28 -15.53 15.82
N CYS A 154 -23.44 -14.42 15.10
CA CYS A 154 -24.75 -13.81 14.86
C CYS A 154 -25.69 -14.77 14.12
N ASP A 155 -25.17 -15.48 13.12
CA ASP A 155 -25.92 -16.48 12.34
C ASP A 155 -26.35 -17.67 13.20
N THR A 156 -25.48 -18.12 14.11
CA THR A 156 -25.78 -19.21 15.04
C THR A 156 -26.87 -18.80 16.05
N VAL A 157 -26.73 -17.63 16.67
CA VAL A 157 -27.64 -17.17 17.73
C VAL A 157 -29.01 -16.77 17.18
N PHE A 158 -29.06 -16.05 16.05
CA PHE A 158 -30.29 -15.48 15.48
C PHE A 158 -30.79 -16.20 14.22
N ALA A 159 -30.42 -17.46 14.02
CA ALA A 159 -30.71 -18.27 12.83
C ALA A 159 -32.16 -18.27 12.29
N ARG A 160 -33.17 -17.92 13.11
CA ARG A 160 -34.59 -17.93 12.71
C ARG A 160 -35.00 -16.66 11.96
N ASP A 161 -34.26 -15.56 12.09
CA ASP A 161 -34.63 -14.26 11.53
C ASP A 161 -33.43 -13.63 10.83
N ALA A 162 -33.48 -13.65 9.49
CA ALA A 162 -32.41 -13.13 8.64
C ALA A 162 -32.27 -11.60 8.73
N ALA A 163 -33.35 -10.86 8.96
CA ALA A 163 -33.28 -9.42 9.07
C ALA A 163 -32.65 -9.01 10.42
N VAL A 164 -33.01 -9.72 11.49
CA VAL A 164 -32.44 -9.47 12.83
C VAL A 164 -30.96 -9.81 12.87
N ARG A 165 -30.52 -10.96 12.32
CA ARG A 165 -29.10 -11.34 12.36
C ARG A 165 -28.21 -10.33 11.62
N GLU A 166 -28.61 -9.88 10.43
CA GLU A 166 -27.85 -8.88 9.66
C GLU A 166 -27.83 -7.53 10.37
N ALA A 167 -28.97 -7.09 10.94
CA ALA A 167 -29.02 -5.84 11.70
C ALA A 167 -28.18 -5.88 12.99
N VAL A 168 -28.11 -7.04 13.67
CA VAL A 168 -27.27 -7.24 14.86
C VAL A 168 -25.79 -7.22 14.48
N PHE A 169 -25.41 -7.96 13.44
CA PHE A 169 -24.04 -7.99 12.95
C PHE A 169 -23.56 -6.60 12.53
N ALA A 170 -24.33 -5.89 11.69
CA ALA A 170 -24.02 -4.54 11.26
C ALA A 170 -23.82 -3.57 12.44
N ALA A 171 -24.68 -3.66 13.47
CA ALA A 171 -24.59 -2.81 14.66
C ALA A 171 -23.38 -3.11 15.57
N ILE A 172 -22.74 -4.27 15.41
CA ILE A 172 -21.53 -4.67 16.15
C ILE A 172 -20.28 -4.32 15.34
N ALA A 173 -20.29 -4.65 14.05
CA ALA A 173 -19.10 -4.65 13.20
C ALA A 173 -18.85 -3.34 12.44
N ASN A 174 -19.88 -2.66 11.96
CA ASN A 174 -19.71 -1.53 11.02
C ASN A 174 -18.89 -0.40 11.64
N ASP A 175 -19.19 0.04 12.86
CA ASP A 175 -18.44 1.13 13.51
C ASP A 175 -16.95 0.81 13.64
N GLN A 176 -16.62 -0.45 13.98
CA GLN A 176 -15.25 -0.91 14.16
C GLN A 176 -14.51 -1.04 12.83
N ALA A 177 -15.16 -1.62 11.81
CA ALA A 177 -14.61 -1.75 10.46
C ALA A 177 -14.37 -0.37 9.83
N THR A 178 -15.35 0.52 9.93
CA THR A 178 -15.27 1.90 9.46
C THR A 178 -14.17 2.69 10.19
N SER A 179 -14.01 2.49 11.49
CA SER A 179 -12.92 3.11 12.25
C SER A 179 -11.55 2.63 11.77
N LEU A 180 -11.39 1.32 11.53
CA LEU A 180 -10.16 0.73 11.04
C LEU A 180 -9.80 1.23 9.63
N LEU A 181 -10.77 1.34 8.73
CA LEU A 181 -10.59 1.94 7.40
C LEU A 181 -10.27 3.43 7.47
N GLY A 182 -10.84 4.16 8.44
CA GLY A 182 -10.54 5.56 8.68
C GLY A 182 -9.07 5.82 9.05
N ILE A 183 -8.38 4.86 9.66
CA ILE A 183 -6.94 4.93 9.94
C ILE A 183 -6.14 4.92 8.64
N ALA A 184 -6.43 3.97 7.75
CA ALA A 184 -5.80 3.89 6.43
C ALA A 184 -6.06 5.15 5.61
N GLU A 185 -7.32 5.61 5.57
CA GLU A 185 -7.69 6.84 4.86
C GLU A 185 -6.89 8.06 5.36
N ALA A 186 -6.76 8.20 6.69
CA ALA A 186 -5.99 9.28 7.29
C ALA A 186 -4.49 9.16 6.99
N ALA A 187 -3.94 7.94 6.98
CA ALA A 187 -2.55 7.69 6.63
C ALA A 187 -2.26 8.08 5.17
N VAL A 188 -3.08 7.62 4.23
CA VAL A 188 -2.96 7.93 2.79
C VAL A 188 -3.08 9.45 2.56
N ALA A 189 -4.03 10.12 3.20
CA ALA A 189 -4.19 11.57 3.09
C ALA A 189 -2.98 12.36 3.63
N ARG A 190 -2.30 11.85 4.67
CA ARG A 190 -1.15 12.50 5.33
C ARG A 190 0.20 12.21 4.67
N ALA A 191 0.28 11.18 3.83
CA ALA A 191 1.52 10.83 3.15
C ALA A 191 2.11 12.01 2.37
N ARG A 192 1.28 12.95 1.86
CA ARG A 192 1.73 14.01 0.93
C ARG A 192 2.40 13.39 -0.32
N ARG A 193 2.61 14.17 -1.37
CA ARG A 193 3.27 13.70 -2.61
C ARG A 193 4.80 13.62 -2.45
N ALA A 194 5.26 12.90 -1.43
CA ALA A 194 6.68 12.73 -1.10
C ALA A 194 7.15 11.30 -1.46
N PRO A 195 8.23 11.12 -2.24
CA PRO A 195 8.68 9.81 -2.69
C PRO A 195 8.96 8.83 -1.55
N GLU A 196 9.52 9.29 -0.44
CA GLU A 196 9.90 8.47 0.71
C GLU A 196 8.68 7.83 1.40
N ARG A 197 7.51 8.47 1.27
CA ARG A 197 6.27 8.05 1.92
C ARG A 197 5.41 7.16 1.03
N LEU A 198 5.77 7.03 -0.25
CA LEU A 198 5.05 6.22 -1.23
C LEU A 198 4.95 4.76 -0.78
N PHE A 199 6.03 4.19 -0.25
CA PHE A 199 6.09 2.78 0.13
C PHE A 199 5.00 2.42 1.14
N ARG A 200 4.71 3.30 2.10
CA ARG A 200 3.64 3.07 3.07
C ARG A 200 2.24 3.20 2.50
N VAL A 201 2.07 4.06 1.49
CA VAL A 201 0.81 4.14 0.74
C VAL A 201 0.59 2.85 -0.05
N LEU A 202 1.65 2.30 -0.65
CA LEU A 202 1.61 1.01 -1.35
C LEU A 202 1.35 -0.15 -0.38
N ASP A 203 1.98 -0.16 0.80
CA ASP A 203 1.71 -1.19 1.83
C ASP A 203 0.23 -1.21 2.25
N VAL A 204 -0.39 -0.02 2.42
CA VAL A 204 -1.81 0.10 2.74
C VAL A 204 -2.69 -0.35 1.58
N HIS A 205 -2.34 0.03 0.34
CA HIS A 205 -3.04 -0.40 -0.87
C HIS A 205 -3.04 -1.92 -0.99
N ASP A 206 -1.88 -2.55 -0.86
CA ASP A 206 -1.71 -4.00 -1.05
C ASP A 206 -2.46 -4.77 0.06
N ALA A 207 -2.32 -4.35 1.31
CA ALA A 207 -3.04 -4.95 2.44
C ALA A 207 -4.56 -4.87 2.27
N LEU A 208 -5.09 -3.72 1.81
CA LEU A 208 -6.53 -3.57 1.57
C LEU A 208 -7.01 -4.40 0.38
N THR A 209 -6.21 -4.46 -0.70
CA THR A 209 -6.53 -5.24 -1.89
C THR A 209 -6.57 -6.73 -1.57
N GLU A 210 -5.67 -7.21 -0.72
CA GLU A 210 -5.65 -8.61 -0.25
C GLU A 210 -6.89 -8.97 0.56
N VAL A 211 -7.34 -8.11 1.48
CA VAL A 211 -8.51 -8.39 2.34
C VAL A 211 -9.85 -8.08 1.70
N LEU A 212 -9.87 -7.36 0.57
CA LEU A 212 -11.10 -6.89 -0.08
C LEU A 212 -12.09 -8.02 -0.41
N PRO A 213 -11.68 -9.18 -0.98
CA PRO A 213 -12.63 -10.25 -1.29
C PRO A 213 -13.33 -10.80 -0.04
N THR A 214 -12.57 -10.99 1.05
CA THR A 214 -13.13 -11.48 2.32
C THR A 214 -14.06 -10.44 2.93
N LEU A 215 -13.68 -9.16 2.89
CA LEU A 215 -14.52 -8.06 3.34
C LEU A 215 -15.87 -8.03 2.60
N LEU A 216 -15.85 -8.14 1.27
CA LEU A 216 -17.06 -8.19 0.45
C LEU A 216 -17.94 -9.38 0.80
N SER A 217 -17.34 -10.55 1.06
CA SER A 217 -18.10 -11.74 1.46
C SER A 217 -18.80 -11.61 2.83
N VAL A 218 -18.18 -10.91 3.79
CA VAL A 218 -18.68 -10.80 5.16
C VAL A 218 -19.72 -9.68 5.29
N PHE A 219 -19.43 -8.50 4.74
CA PHE A 219 -20.28 -7.31 4.86
C PHE A 219 -21.27 -7.14 3.71
N GLY A 220 -21.03 -7.79 2.56
CA GLY A 220 -21.79 -7.61 1.33
C GLY A 220 -21.31 -6.43 0.50
N ASP A 221 -21.48 -6.55 -0.82
CA ASP A 221 -20.97 -5.60 -1.81
C ASP A 221 -21.53 -4.18 -1.66
N ASN A 222 -22.80 -4.08 -1.25
CA ASN A 222 -23.51 -2.80 -1.11
C ASN A 222 -23.38 -2.17 0.28
N SER A 223 -22.49 -2.68 1.14
CA SER A 223 -22.31 -2.14 2.48
C SER A 223 -21.52 -0.81 2.45
N GLU A 224 -21.76 0.04 3.44
CA GLU A 224 -20.96 1.26 3.66
C GLU A 224 -19.47 0.92 3.85
N VAL A 225 -19.17 -0.20 4.53
CA VAL A 225 -17.81 -0.69 4.76
C VAL A 225 -17.13 -1.09 3.46
N ALA A 226 -17.81 -1.86 2.59
CA ALA A 226 -17.31 -2.24 1.28
C ALA A 226 -17.04 -1.02 0.39
N THR A 227 -18.01 -0.10 0.32
CA THR A 227 -17.89 1.14 -0.44
C THR A 227 -16.70 1.97 0.06
N ARG A 228 -16.56 2.11 1.38
CA ARG A 228 -15.45 2.85 1.99
C ARG A 228 -14.11 2.19 1.73
N ALA A 229 -14.01 0.85 1.84
CA ALA A 229 -12.79 0.12 1.55
C ALA A 229 -12.34 0.33 0.10
N ALA A 230 -13.25 0.20 -0.87
CA ALA A 230 -12.99 0.48 -2.27
C ALA A 230 -12.47 1.91 -2.49
N VAL A 231 -13.11 2.90 -1.86
CA VAL A 231 -12.67 4.31 -1.93
C VAL A 231 -11.28 4.53 -1.35
N VAL A 232 -10.91 3.82 -0.26
CA VAL A 232 -9.55 3.96 0.31
C VAL A 232 -8.51 3.32 -0.62
N VAL A 233 -8.81 2.19 -1.24
CA VAL A 233 -7.93 1.54 -2.24
C VAL A 233 -7.71 2.47 -3.44
N THR A 234 -8.78 3.06 -4.00
CA THR A 234 -8.67 3.99 -5.14
C THR A 234 -7.88 5.24 -4.76
N LYS A 235 -8.15 5.86 -3.60
CA LYS A 235 -7.39 7.00 -3.09
C LYS A 235 -5.91 6.67 -2.87
N ALA A 236 -5.59 5.47 -2.40
CA ALA A 236 -4.21 5.02 -2.25
C ALA A 236 -3.51 4.90 -3.62
N GLY A 237 -4.19 4.32 -4.62
CA GLY A 237 -3.72 4.28 -6.00
C GLY A 237 -3.49 5.68 -6.60
N GLU A 238 -4.44 6.60 -6.44
CA GLU A 238 -4.31 7.99 -6.89
C GLU A 238 -3.14 8.72 -6.21
N ALA A 239 -2.98 8.54 -4.90
CA ALA A 239 -1.85 9.09 -4.15
C ALA A 239 -0.51 8.54 -4.65
N ALA A 240 -0.46 7.25 -4.99
CA ALA A 240 0.70 6.62 -5.58
C ALA A 240 1.03 7.19 -6.97
N ARG A 241 0.06 7.22 -7.89
CA ARG A 241 0.21 7.82 -9.24
C ARG A 241 0.65 9.28 -9.16
N GLY A 242 0.03 10.06 -8.27
CA GLY A 242 0.37 11.47 -8.06
C GLY A 242 1.77 11.70 -7.49
N THR A 243 2.24 10.82 -6.61
CA THR A 243 3.61 10.88 -6.05
C THR A 243 4.65 10.52 -7.10
N LEU A 244 4.42 9.47 -7.89
CA LEU A 244 5.31 9.08 -8.99
C LEU A 244 5.40 10.15 -10.08
N SER A 245 4.26 10.76 -10.45
CA SER A 245 4.22 11.89 -11.39
C SER A 245 4.97 13.13 -10.86
N SER A 246 4.80 13.44 -9.58
CA SER A 246 5.57 14.52 -8.92
C SER A 246 7.07 14.21 -8.91
N PHE A 247 7.44 12.96 -8.66
CA PHE A 247 8.83 12.52 -8.66
C PHE A 247 9.46 12.61 -10.07
N GLU A 248 8.73 12.17 -11.10
CA GLU A 248 9.13 12.34 -12.49
C GLU A 248 9.36 13.81 -12.84
N ALA A 249 8.43 14.69 -12.49
CA ALA A 249 8.56 16.13 -12.73
C ALA A 249 9.76 16.72 -11.97
N ALA A 250 10.06 16.23 -10.77
CA ALA A 250 11.24 16.65 -10.01
C ALA A 250 12.55 16.25 -10.71
N ILE A 251 12.63 15.04 -11.27
CA ILE A 251 13.78 14.58 -12.07
C ILE A 251 13.95 15.47 -13.31
N GLN A 252 12.86 15.78 -14.02
CA GLN A 252 12.90 16.64 -15.21
C GLN A 252 13.34 18.07 -14.90
N LYS A 253 12.86 18.65 -13.79
CA LYS A 253 13.15 20.03 -13.37
C LYS A 253 14.50 20.20 -12.70
N GLU A 254 15.17 19.13 -12.30
CA GLU A 254 16.47 19.19 -11.63
C GLU A 254 17.48 19.97 -12.51
N PRO A 255 18.15 21.02 -11.98
CA PRO A 255 18.89 21.96 -12.79
C PRO A 255 20.03 21.25 -13.53
N SER A 256 20.15 21.48 -14.84
CA SER A 256 21.23 20.89 -15.64
C SER A 256 22.60 21.54 -15.38
N LYS A 257 22.65 22.59 -14.54
CA LYS A 257 23.87 23.28 -14.12
C LYS A 257 24.53 22.56 -12.94
N ALA A 258 25.04 21.37 -13.18
CA ALA A 258 25.88 20.65 -12.23
C ALA A 258 26.78 19.66 -12.99
N THR A 259 27.89 20.14 -13.52
CA THR A 259 28.93 19.26 -14.06
C THR A 259 29.61 18.59 -12.87
N THR A 260 29.31 17.31 -12.62
CA THR A 260 30.15 16.52 -11.71
C THR A 260 31.59 16.58 -12.22
N ALA A 261 32.51 17.05 -11.38
CA ALA A 261 33.91 17.25 -11.76
C ALA A 261 34.49 15.94 -12.29
N GLY A 262 34.92 15.92 -13.56
CA GLY A 262 35.55 14.78 -14.22
C GLY A 262 34.60 13.67 -14.69
N GLY A 263 33.32 13.98 -14.95
CA GLY A 263 32.38 13.03 -15.59
C GLY A 263 32.00 11.83 -14.72
N ALA A 264 31.95 12.00 -13.41
CA ALA A 264 31.59 10.93 -12.47
C ALA A 264 30.09 10.58 -12.51
N VAL A 265 29.68 9.52 -11.79
CA VAL A 265 28.25 9.19 -11.60
C VAL A 265 27.56 10.33 -10.85
N HIS A 266 26.46 10.82 -11.42
CA HIS A 266 25.67 11.93 -10.88
C HIS A 266 24.93 11.50 -9.60
N PRO A 267 24.85 12.34 -8.56
CA PRO A 267 24.07 12.04 -7.36
C PRO A 267 22.60 11.71 -7.66
N LEU A 268 21.98 12.43 -8.60
CA LEU A 268 20.62 12.12 -9.10
C LEU A 268 20.49 10.67 -9.57
N THR A 269 21.43 10.18 -10.40
CA THR A 269 21.43 8.79 -10.89
C THR A 269 21.45 7.80 -9.72
N ARG A 270 22.25 8.07 -8.69
CA ARG A 270 22.32 7.20 -7.51
C ARG A 270 20.99 7.21 -6.74
N TYR A 271 20.44 8.39 -6.48
CA TYR A 271 19.20 8.54 -5.74
C TYR A 271 18.04 7.84 -6.46
N VAL A 272 17.83 8.14 -7.75
CA VAL A 272 16.74 7.57 -8.54
C VAL A 272 16.91 6.05 -8.65
N MET A 273 18.10 5.54 -8.99
CA MET A 273 18.27 4.09 -9.13
C MET A 273 18.13 3.34 -7.80
N ASN A 274 18.59 3.90 -6.67
CA ASN A 274 18.35 3.28 -5.37
C ASN A 274 16.85 3.28 -5.04
N TYR A 275 16.15 4.37 -5.31
CA TYR A 275 14.71 4.45 -5.14
C TYR A 275 13.96 3.39 -5.98
N LEU A 276 14.34 3.24 -7.25
CA LEU A 276 13.72 2.28 -8.15
C LEU A 276 13.99 0.82 -7.78
N VAL A 277 15.15 0.53 -7.16
CA VAL A 277 15.43 -0.81 -6.63
C VAL A 277 14.41 -1.18 -5.54
N PHE A 278 14.07 -0.25 -4.64
CA PHE A 278 13.02 -0.48 -3.63
C PHE A 278 11.62 -0.50 -4.26
N LEU A 279 11.35 0.37 -5.23
CA LEU A 279 10.04 0.43 -5.89
C LEU A 279 9.73 -0.85 -6.68
N ALA A 280 10.76 -1.55 -7.17
CA ALA A 280 10.59 -2.81 -7.88
C ALA A 280 9.95 -3.91 -7.02
N ASP A 281 10.13 -3.90 -5.70
CA ASP A 281 9.47 -4.86 -4.82
C ASP A 281 7.92 -4.75 -4.86
N TYR A 282 7.40 -3.58 -5.28
CA TYR A 282 5.97 -3.29 -5.39
C TYR A 282 5.45 -3.38 -6.83
N GLN A 283 6.15 -4.09 -7.75
CA GLN A 283 5.75 -4.08 -9.17
C GLN A 283 4.33 -4.62 -9.41
N GLU A 284 3.89 -5.59 -8.61
CA GLU A 284 2.58 -6.24 -8.74
C GLU A 284 1.47 -5.28 -8.29
N GLY A 285 1.62 -4.65 -7.12
CA GLY A 285 0.70 -3.62 -6.64
C GLY A 285 0.62 -2.42 -7.60
N LEU A 286 1.76 -2.00 -8.16
CA LEU A 286 1.80 -0.96 -9.19
C LEU A 286 1.11 -1.37 -10.50
N ALA A 287 1.22 -2.64 -10.92
CA ALA A 287 0.50 -3.14 -12.08
C ALA A 287 -1.01 -3.01 -11.88
N LEU A 288 -1.53 -3.44 -10.72
CA LEU A 288 -2.95 -3.30 -10.38
C LEU A 288 -3.40 -1.83 -10.37
N ILE A 289 -2.59 -0.94 -9.82
CA ILE A 289 -2.87 0.50 -9.83
C ILE A 289 -2.91 1.03 -11.27
N TYR A 290 -2.09 0.56 -12.20
CA TYR A 290 -2.06 1.10 -13.58
C TYR A 290 -2.94 0.34 -14.57
N GLU A 291 -3.47 -0.83 -14.21
CA GLU A 291 -4.44 -1.61 -15.00
C GLU A 291 -5.89 -1.21 -14.76
N GLN A 292 -6.19 -0.50 -13.66
CA GLN A 292 -7.51 0.06 -13.42
C GLN A 292 -7.89 0.98 -14.59
N PRO A 293 -8.96 0.68 -15.37
CA PRO A 293 -9.44 1.59 -16.39
C PRO A 293 -9.85 2.88 -15.67
N ASP A 294 -9.36 4.02 -16.14
CA ASP A 294 -9.79 5.33 -15.65
C ASP A 294 -11.33 5.35 -15.66
N ALA A 295 -11.91 5.25 -14.47
CA ALA A 295 -13.34 5.42 -14.29
C ALA A 295 -13.64 6.90 -14.54
N GLU A 296 -14.25 7.14 -15.70
CA GLU A 296 -14.86 8.39 -16.14
C GLU A 296 -13.91 9.47 -16.65
N GLY A 297 -14.09 9.78 -17.93
CA GLY A 297 -13.44 10.91 -18.60
C GLY A 297 -13.76 12.21 -17.88
N ALA A 298 -12.72 12.76 -17.25
CA ALA A 298 -12.68 14.15 -16.85
C ALA A 298 -11.71 14.87 -17.77
N ASP A 299 -12.27 15.79 -18.56
CA ASP A 299 -11.58 16.71 -19.45
C ASP A 299 -10.26 17.23 -18.85
N TYR A 300 -9.16 16.81 -19.46
CA TYR A 300 -7.93 17.59 -19.47
C TYR A 300 -7.56 17.89 -20.92
N THR A 301 -8.33 18.78 -21.54
CA THR A 301 -7.86 19.53 -22.70
C THR A 301 -6.74 20.46 -22.22
N SER A 302 -5.49 20.00 -22.29
CA SER A 302 -4.34 20.91 -22.33
C SER A 302 -3.83 20.97 -23.75
N SER A 303 -4.26 22.03 -24.42
CA SER A 303 -3.69 22.53 -25.65
C SER A 303 -2.26 23.01 -25.39
N VAL A 304 -1.27 22.24 -25.84
CA VAL A 304 -0.02 22.79 -26.36
C VAL A 304 0.30 22.05 -27.65
N SER A 305 -0.03 22.70 -28.76
CA SER A 305 0.61 22.46 -30.04
C SER A 305 2.09 22.78 -29.89
N GLY A 306 2.93 21.77 -30.15
CA GLY A 306 4.38 21.86 -30.06
C GLY A 306 4.97 20.77 -30.94
N ASN A 307 4.86 20.98 -32.26
CA ASN A 307 5.47 20.20 -33.33
C ASN A 307 6.96 19.91 -33.04
N VAL A 308 7.33 18.65 -32.77
CA VAL A 308 8.65 18.10 -33.14
C VAL A 308 8.49 16.60 -33.44
N SER A 309 8.45 16.27 -34.72
CA SER A 309 8.60 14.91 -35.25
C SER A 309 10.01 14.37 -34.97
N PRO A 310 10.18 13.09 -34.63
CA PRO A 310 11.41 12.37 -34.87
C PRO A 310 11.22 11.45 -36.08
N GLU A 311 11.67 11.91 -37.24
CA GLU A 311 11.73 11.09 -38.45
C GLU A 311 13.10 10.38 -38.58
N HIS A 312 13.00 9.09 -38.94
CA HIS A 312 13.97 8.24 -39.65
C HIS A 312 15.27 7.81 -38.95
N TYR A 313 15.39 6.51 -38.67
CA TYR A 313 16.19 5.56 -39.47
C TYR A 313 15.69 4.12 -39.23
N ALA A 314 14.83 3.62 -40.11
CA ALA A 314 14.62 2.18 -40.30
C ALA A 314 14.44 1.94 -41.80
N LEU A 315 15.42 1.28 -42.42
CA LEU A 315 15.31 0.80 -43.80
C LEU A 315 14.20 -0.25 -43.86
N SER A 316 13.20 -0.01 -44.70
CA SER A 316 12.20 -1.00 -45.08
C SER A 316 12.61 -1.67 -46.37
N THR A 317 12.72 -3.00 -46.36
CA THR A 317 12.54 -3.84 -47.55
C THR A 317 11.23 -4.61 -47.39
N THR A 318 10.42 -4.49 -48.43
CA THR A 318 9.02 -4.90 -48.58
C THR A 318 8.83 -6.41 -48.67
N SER A 319 7.87 -6.96 -47.91
CA SER A 319 6.86 -7.92 -48.39
C SER A 319 6.02 -8.47 -47.21
N SER A 320 4.72 -8.17 -47.20
CA SER A 320 3.67 -8.91 -46.46
C SER A 320 3.10 -10.01 -47.39
N PRO A 321 2.44 -11.10 -46.91
CA PRO A 321 1.47 -11.06 -45.81
C PRO A 321 1.34 -12.29 -44.90
N SER A 322 0.53 -12.08 -43.85
CA SER A 322 -0.30 -13.05 -43.10
C SER A 322 0.38 -14.05 -42.16
N SER A 323 0.42 -13.68 -40.87
CA SER A 323 0.18 -14.60 -39.75
C SER A 323 -0.05 -13.79 -38.46
N SER A 324 -1.26 -13.89 -37.91
CA SER A 324 -1.65 -13.66 -36.51
C SER A 324 -0.58 -13.09 -35.57
N MET A 325 -0.60 -11.76 -35.34
CA MET A 325 0.11 -11.14 -34.22
C MET A 325 -0.87 -10.87 -33.09
N SER A 326 -0.98 -11.86 -32.22
CA SER A 326 -1.44 -11.66 -30.85
C SER A 326 -0.52 -10.68 -30.11
N SER A 327 -1.14 -9.77 -29.36
CA SER A 327 -0.59 -9.18 -28.12
C SER A 327 0.63 -8.25 -28.23
N SER A 328 0.57 -7.14 -28.97
CA SER A 328 1.63 -6.11 -28.88
C SER A 328 1.17 -4.66 -28.69
N SER A 329 -0.07 -4.42 -28.25
CA SER A 329 -0.58 -3.04 -28.04
C SER A 329 -1.05 -2.73 -26.61
N PHE A 330 -0.71 -3.54 -25.61
CA PHE A 330 -1.20 -3.37 -24.23
C PHE A 330 -0.13 -3.39 -23.12
N TYR A 331 1.17 -3.24 -23.44
CA TYR A 331 2.12 -2.91 -22.37
C TYR A 331 1.96 -1.43 -22.02
N SER A 332 1.00 -1.16 -21.13
CA SER A 332 0.99 0.06 -20.31
C SER A 332 2.40 0.20 -19.74
N TYR A 333 3.14 1.21 -20.21
CA TYR A 333 4.53 1.42 -19.84
C TYR A 333 4.63 1.51 -18.31
N SER A 334 5.23 0.50 -17.68
CA SER A 334 5.45 0.47 -16.23
C SER A 334 6.01 1.81 -15.73
N PRO A 335 5.52 2.35 -14.60
CA PRO A 335 6.03 3.60 -14.05
C PRO A 335 7.54 3.54 -13.78
N ILE A 336 8.08 2.35 -13.48
CA ILE A 336 9.52 2.13 -13.31
C ILE A 336 10.26 2.37 -14.63
N HIS A 337 9.76 1.80 -15.74
CA HIS A 337 10.37 2.01 -17.06
C HIS A 337 10.34 3.49 -17.46
N ARG A 338 9.23 4.18 -17.19
CA ARG A 338 9.10 5.62 -17.44
C ARG A 338 10.10 6.45 -16.65
N LEU A 339 10.26 6.19 -15.34
CA LEU A 339 11.21 6.90 -14.49
C LEU A 339 12.67 6.68 -14.92
N VAL A 340 13.03 5.46 -15.35
CA VAL A 340 14.36 5.18 -15.89
C VAL A 340 14.61 5.96 -17.18
N SER A 341 13.65 5.97 -18.12
CA SER A 341 13.76 6.74 -19.36
C SER A 341 13.91 8.24 -19.10
N VAL A 342 13.15 8.80 -18.16
CA VAL A 342 13.24 10.21 -17.77
C VAL A 342 14.59 10.52 -17.14
N LEU A 343 15.13 9.64 -16.31
CA LEU A 343 16.49 9.78 -15.77
C LEU A 343 17.54 9.79 -16.90
N LEU A 344 17.48 8.82 -17.82
CA LEU A 344 18.45 8.72 -18.92
C LEU A 344 18.40 9.96 -19.83
N GLY A 345 17.21 10.41 -20.24
CA GLY A 345 17.05 11.63 -21.02
C GLY A 345 17.56 12.88 -20.27
N LYS A 346 17.39 12.92 -18.94
CA LYS A 346 17.93 14.01 -18.13
C LYS A 346 19.46 14.00 -18.06
N LEU A 347 20.08 12.82 -18.07
CA LEU A 347 21.53 12.67 -18.14
C LEU A 347 22.07 13.08 -19.51
N ASP A 348 21.38 12.73 -20.60
CA ASP A 348 21.72 13.20 -21.95
C ASP A 348 21.70 14.73 -22.04
N ALA A 349 20.66 15.37 -21.49
CA ALA A 349 20.59 16.83 -21.44
C ALA A 349 21.73 17.46 -20.63
N LYS A 350 22.19 16.81 -19.55
CA LYS A 350 23.35 17.26 -18.75
C LYS A 350 24.67 17.05 -19.48
N ALA A 351 24.81 15.95 -20.22
CA ALA A 351 25.98 15.67 -21.01
C ALA A 351 26.22 16.80 -22.05
N GLY A 352 25.15 17.36 -22.61
CA GLY A 352 25.22 18.52 -23.51
C GLY A 352 25.74 19.82 -22.87
N CYS A 353 25.83 19.92 -21.55
CA CYS A 353 26.37 21.10 -20.85
C CYS A 353 27.89 21.04 -20.62
N TYR A 354 28.56 19.93 -20.96
CA TYR A 354 30.02 19.83 -20.87
C TYR A 354 30.67 20.56 -22.03
N ARG A 355 31.69 21.38 -21.73
CA ARG A 355 32.49 22.09 -22.76
C ARG A 355 33.28 21.12 -23.64
N GLU A 356 33.82 20.06 -23.03
CA GLU A 356 34.65 19.08 -23.71
C GLU A 356 33.83 17.84 -24.07
N VAL A 357 33.83 17.48 -25.35
CA VAL A 357 33.11 16.31 -25.89
C VAL A 357 33.55 15.04 -25.18
N ALA A 358 34.85 14.87 -24.93
CA ALA A 358 35.38 13.72 -24.21
C ALA A 358 34.73 13.59 -22.81
N LEU A 359 34.71 14.65 -22.01
CA LEU A 359 34.12 14.62 -20.67
C LEU A 359 32.61 14.37 -20.68
N SER A 360 31.90 14.86 -21.71
CA SER A 360 30.48 14.57 -21.95
C SER A 360 30.22 13.07 -22.13
N TYR A 361 30.98 12.42 -23.01
CA TYR A 361 30.83 10.98 -23.26
C TYR A 361 31.33 10.12 -22.10
N LEU A 362 32.36 10.57 -21.37
CA LEU A 362 32.79 9.90 -20.13
C LEU A 362 31.69 9.93 -19.06
N PHE A 363 31.00 11.06 -18.91
CA PHE A 363 29.85 11.21 -18.02
C PHE A 363 28.72 10.25 -18.41
N LEU A 364 28.35 10.20 -19.69
CA LEU A 364 27.33 9.27 -20.20
C LEU A 364 27.71 7.81 -19.97
N ALA A 365 28.96 7.43 -20.26
CA ALA A 365 29.43 6.07 -20.06
C ALA A 365 29.32 5.64 -18.59
N ASN A 366 29.78 6.49 -17.67
CA ASN A 366 29.77 6.20 -16.25
C ASN A 366 28.35 6.07 -15.69
N ASN A 367 27.44 6.98 -16.04
CA ASN A 367 26.07 6.95 -15.55
C ASN A 367 25.26 5.80 -16.18
N THR A 368 25.38 5.59 -17.49
CA THR A 368 24.69 4.48 -18.19
C THR A 368 25.17 3.13 -17.66
N LYS A 369 26.48 2.96 -17.46
CA LYS A 369 27.03 1.74 -16.85
C LYS A 369 26.54 1.54 -15.42
N TYR A 370 26.43 2.61 -14.64
CA TYR A 370 25.90 2.55 -13.28
C TYR A 370 24.44 2.09 -13.27
N VAL A 371 23.58 2.65 -14.14
CA VAL A 371 22.18 2.24 -14.31
C VAL A 371 22.10 0.76 -14.69
N ALA A 372 22.85 0.33 -15.72
CA ALA A 372 22.87 -1.07 -16.17
C ALA A 372 23.27 -2.03 -15.04
N ASN A 373 24.33 -1.70 -14.28
CA ASN A 373 24.76 -2.52 -13.16
C ASN A 373 23.75 -2.55 -12.01
N LYS A 374 23.01 -1.46 -11.76
CA LYS A 374 21.97 -1.41 -10.74
C LYS A 374 20.76 -2.28 -11.11
N VAL A 375 20.37 -2.28 -12.39
CA VAL A 375 19.32 -3.15 -12.89
C VAL A 375 19.75 -4.61 -12.83
N ALA A 376 20.91 -4.97 -13.41
CA ALA A 376 21.41 -6.34 -13.37
C ALA A 376 21.71 -6.87 -11.95
N GLY A 377 21.99 -5.98 -11.00
CA GLY A 377 22.26 -6.35 -9.60
C GLY A 377 21.00 -6.54 -8.73
N SER A 378 19.81 -6.18 -9.24
CA SER A 378 18.53 -6.34 -8.52
C SER A 378 17.61 -7.22 -9.34
N GLY A 379 17.35 -8.45 -8.88
CA GLY A 379 16.53 -9.41 -9.62
C GLY A 379 15.10 -8.92 -9.88
N ARG A 380 14.50 -8.17 -8.94
CA ARG A 380 13.16 -7.56 -9.12
C ARG A 380 13.19 -6.46 -10.19
N LEU A 381 14.14 -5.52 -10.11
CA LEU A 381 14.27 -4.44 -11.09
C LEU A 381 14.63 -4.97 -12.48
N GLN A 382 15.49 -6.00 -12.55
CA GLN A 382 15.81 -6.73 -13.78
C GLN A 382 14.58 -7.47 -14.32
N GLY A 383 13.76 -8.08 -13.47
CA GLY A 383 12.51 -8.72 -13.88
C GLY A 383 11.52 -7.73 -14.52
N VAL A 384 11.46 -6.49 -14.01
CA VAL A 384 10.60 -5.43 -14.56
C VAL A 384 11.11 -4.88 -15.90
N LEU A 385 12.43 -4.65 -16.03
CA LEU A 385 13.00 -4.00 -17.22
C LEU A 385 13.48 -4.98 -18.29
N GLY A 386 13.74 -6.23 -17.93
CA GLY A 386 14.32 -7.27 -18.76
C GLY A 386 15.84 -7.36 -18.66
N GLU A 387 16.37 -8.58 -18.76
CA GLU A 387 17.82 -8.85 -18.78
C GLU A 387 18.48 -8.24 -20.03
N GLU A 388 17.87 -8.45 -21.20
CA GLU A 388 18.35 -7.89 -22.48
C GLU A 388 18.45 -6.36 -22.44
N TRP A 389 17.54 -5.69 -21.73
CA TRP A 389 17.58 -4.24 -21.57
C TRP A 389 18.84 -3.80 -20.82
N ALA A 390 19.20 -4.49 -19.73
CA ALA A 390 20.39 -4.17 -18.95
C ALA A 390 21.68 -4.41 -19.76
N GLU A 391 21.72 -5.48 -20.55
CA GLU A 391 22.82 -5.76 -21.48
C GLU A 391 22.96 -4.69 -22.57
N ALA A 392 21.83 -4.28 -23.17
CA ALA A 392 21.79 -3.22 -24.16
C ALA A 392 22.31 -1.88 -23.60
N GLN A 393 21.92 -1.52 -22.37
CA GLN A 393 22.50 -0.35 -21.69
C GLN A 393 24.00 -0.53 -21.40
N GLY A 394 24.44 -1.73 -21.07
CA GLY A 394 25.86 -2.06 -20.91
C GLY A 394 26.66 -1.92 -22.23
N ALA A 395 26.08 -2.30 -23.36
CA ALA A 395 26.65 -2.09 -24.70
C ALA A 395 26.69 -0.60 -25.06
N LYS A 396 25.62 0.15 -24.81
CA LYS A 396 25.55 1.60 -25.01
C LYS A 396 26.63 2.33 -24.19
N ALA A 397 26.84 1.93 -22.93
CA ALA A 397 27.90 2.48 -22.10
C ALA A 397 29.30 2.24 -22.68
N ARG A 398 29.56 1.06 -23.27
CA ARG A 398 30.84 0.77 -23.96
C ARG A 398 31.02 1.65 -25.20
N ALA A 399 29.97 1.81 -26.02
CA ALA A 399 30.01 2.70 -27.17
C ALA A 399 30.34 4.16 -26.79
N HIS A 400 29.82 4.64 -25.64
CA HIS A 400 30.21 5.95 -25.12
C HIS A 400 31.70 6.04 -24.74
N VAL A 401 32.28 4.95 -24.20
CA VAL A 401 33.74 4.90 -23.93
C VAL A 401 34.54 4.99 -25.23
N ASP A 402 34.11 4.35 -26.31
CA ASP A 402 34.81 4.40 -27.59
C ASP A 402 34.86 5.82 -28.16
N VAL A 403 33.74 6.56 -28.05
CA VAL A 403 33.69 7.98 -28.45
C VAL A 403 34.58 8.83 -27.54
N PHE A 404 34.58 8.59 -26.23
CA PHE A 404 35.50 9.26 -25.30
C PHE A 404 36.96 9.05 -25.69
N VAL A 405 37.38 7.80 -25.93
CA VAL A 405 38.78 7.48 -26.27
C VAL A 405 39.18 8.18 -27.56
N ARG A 406 38.33 8.15 -28.60
CA ARG A 406 38.58 8.83 -29.86
C ARG A 406 38.68 10.35 -29.69
N ALA A 407 37.82 10.94 -28.88
CA ALA A 407 37.83 12.39 -28.63
C ALA A 407 39.04 12.84 -27.79
N ALA A 408 39.42 12.08 -26.76
CA ALA A 408 40.52 12.42 -25.86
C ALA A 408 41.91 12.15 -26.47
N TRP A 409 42.08 11.05 -27.20
CA TRP A 409 43.37 10.60 -27.72
C TRP A 409 43.53 10.82 -29.23
N GLY A 410 42.48 11.20 -29.94
CA GLY A 410 42.53 11.39 -31.40
C GLY A 410 43.55 12.45 -31.84
N LYS A 411 43.65 13.56 -31.10
CA LYS A 411 44.65 14.62 -31.37
C LYS A 411 46.09 14.12 -31.20
N VAL A 412 46.34 13.32 -30.16
CA VAL A 412 47.64 12.69 -29.91
C VAL A 412 47.99 11.75 -31.06
N MET A 413 47.07 10.89 -31.47
CA MET A 413 47.29 9.96 -32.59
C MET A 413 47.55 10.69 -33.91
N ALA A 414 46.85 11.80 -34.17
CA ALA A 414 47.05 12.63 -35.35
C ALA A 414 48.41 13.33 -35.35
N ALA A 415 48.81 13.93 -34.22
CA ALA A 415 50.10 14.62 -34.07
C ALA A 415 51.30 13.66 -34.20
N ILE A 416 51.17 12.42 -33.75
CA ILE A 416 52.21 11.38 -33.96
C ILE A 416 52.24 10.92 -35.42
N SER A 417 51.13 11.01 -36.15
CA SER A 417 51.05 10.56 -37.55
C SER A 417 51.42 11.65 -38.58
N SER A 418 51.50 12.92 -38.18
CA SER A 418 51.88 14.03 -39.07
C SER A 418 53.39 14.08 -39.32
N VAL A 419 53.79 14.35 -40.57
CA VAL A 419 55.19 14.54 -40.96
C VAL A 419 55.34 15.95 -41.57
N PRO A 420 56.27 16.79 -41.07
CA PRO A 420 57.15 16.56 -39.92
C PRO A 420 56.40 16.58 -38.58
N GLN A 421 56.90 15.83 -37.60
CA GLN A 421 56.38 15.86 -36.24
C GLN A 421 56.88 17.13 -35.53
N GLU A 422 55.97 17.98 -35.08
CA GLU A 422 56.30 19.12 -34.22
C GLU A 422 56.21 18.69 -32.75
N PRO A 423 57.34 18.59 -32.01
CA PRO A 423 57.36 18.02 -30.67
C PRO A 423 56.51 18.80 -29.66
N GLU A 424 56.41 20.13 -29.79
CA GLU A 424 55.56 20.97 -28.92
C GLU A 424 54.07 20.66 -29.07
N VAL A 425 53.61 20.36 -30.30
CA VAL A 425 52.22 20.00 -30.59
C VAL A 425 51.88 18.63 -30.02
N VAL A 426 52.81 17.68 -30.12
CA VAL A 426 52.67 16.35 -29.53
C VAL A 426 52.61 16.43 -28.00
N GLU A 427 53.49 17.20 -27.37
CA GLU A 427 53.54 17.37 -25.92
C GLU A 427 52.27 18.01 -25.37
N ALA A 428 51.78 19.08 -25.99
CA ALA A 428 50.53 19.74 -25.60
C ALA A 428 49.32 18.81 -25.70
N ALA A 429 49.22 18.02 -26.77
CA ALA A 429 48.13 17.07 -26.96
C ALA A 429 48.18 15.93 -25.93
N VAL A 430 49.38 15.44 -25.58
CA VAL A 430 49.57 14.41 -24.56
C VAL A 430 49.16 14.93 -23.18
N LEU A 431 49.56 16.15 -22.81
CA LEU A 431 49.18 16.76 -21.54
C LEU A 431 47.65 16.95 -21.41
N GLU A 432 46.98 17.37 -22.48
CA GLU A 432 45.51 17.48 -22.55
C GLU A 432 44.85 16.10 -22.32
N ALA A 433 45.31 15.07 -23.03
CA ALA A 433 44.78 13.71 -22.91
C ALA A 433 45.03 13.09 -21.52
N MET A 434 46.21 13.33 -20.94
CA MET A 434 46.55 12.89 -19.58
C MET A 434 45.66 13.55 -18.53
N GLY A 435 45.37 14.85 -18.67
CA GLY A 435 44.43 15.55 -17.78
C GLY A 435 43.02 14.93 -17.81
N MET A 436 42.52 14.56 -19.00
CA MET A 436 41.24 13.86 -19.13
C MET A 436 41.27 12.44 -18.56
N GLN A 437 42.40 11.74 -18.69
CA GLN A 437 42.60 10.41 -18.11
C GLN A 437 42.65 10.45 -16.58
N ASP A 438 43.28 11.46 -15.98
CA ASP A 438 43.30 11.66 -14.54
C ASP A 438 41.91 12.00 -13.99
N ALA A 439 41.12 12.77 -14.74
CA ALA A 439 39.72 13.01 -14.43
C ALA A 439 38.91 11.69 -14.42
N ARG A 440 39.14 10.81 -15.40
CA ARG A 440 38.55 9.46 -15.47
C ARG A 440 38.96 8.59 -14.29
N ILE A 441 40.25 8.51 -13.96
CA ILE A 441 40.76 7.72 -12.83
C ILE A 441 40.17 8.24 -11.51
N SER A 442 40.10 9.57 -11.35
CA SER A 442 39.52 10.21 -10.18
C SER A 442 38.01 9.97 -10.04
N GLY A 443 37.27 10.00 -11.16
CA GLY A 443 35.85 9.61 -11.21
C GLY A 443 35.65 8.13 -10.86
N TRP A 444 36.51 7.25 -11.37
CA TRP A 444 36.45 5.81 -11.11
C TRP A 444 36.79 5.46 -9.65
N ARG A 445 37.85 6.04 -9.07
CA ARG A 445 38.20 5.87 -7.64
C ARG A 445 37.12 6.38 -6.70
N ARG A 446 36.38 7.44 -7.08
CA ARG A 446 35.20 7.94 -6.37
C ARG A 446 33.94 7.08 -6.59
N THR A 447 33.95 6.15 -7.53
CA THR A 447 32.83 5.22 -7.76
C THR A 447 33.09 3.90 -7.06
N ARG A 448 34.33 3.39 -7.07
CA ARG A 448 34.73 2.15 -6.36
C ARG A 448 34.76 2.25 -4.84
N ARG A 449 35.21 3.38 -4.26
CA ARG A 449 35.23 3.58 -2.79
C ARG A 449 33.85 3.50 -2.12
N TRP A 450 32.78 3.47 -2.90
CA TRP A 450 31.40 3.46 -2.43
C TRP A 450 30.59 2.28 -2.98
N ALA A 451 31.19 1.43 -3.82
CA ALA A 451 30.61 0.15 -4.24
C ALA A 451 30.92 -0.99 -3.26
N GLY A 452 31.80 -0.76 -2.29
CA GLY A 452 32.13 -1.70 -1.21
C GLY A 452 31.55 -1.30 0.15
N ARG A 453 30.48 -0.49 0.18
CA ARG A 453 29.73 -0.13 1.38
C ARG A 453 28.25 -0.38 1.18
#